data_AF-A0A7Y4K0K3-F1
#
_entry.id   AF-A0A7Y4K0K3-F1
#
_cell.length_a   1.000
_cell.length_b   1.000
_cell.length_c   1.000
_cell.angle_alpha   90.00
_cell.angle_beta   90.00
_cell.angle_gamma   90.00
#
_symmetry.space_group_name_H-M   'P 1'
#
loop_
_entity.id
_entity.type
_entity.pdbx_description
1 polymer ?
#
loop_
_entity_poly.entity_id
_entity_poly.type
_entity_poly.pdbx_seq_one_letter_code
_entity_poly.pdbx_strand_id
1 'polypeptide(L)'
;MSRSALGHWLRIRDSLEGYEPEKLIRLLREYLAPRVPPGTRKLTDEQHDTMAKHIQRLLHQNLGPWYTETGLYLGNESFGGYCWCHRFFRQKPTPNMDVEYNIQLMLDALERSRQWLFKLDAHFEALKRDLPSGPDDHDIRTLALSEGIVTTMNLTMEATGCEEAWSTFADQALAWMFDAIGLRPGYQAGKLMRKLFAFESWHSPSEEELRGSAEKVAAAVVEDEGHRHSH
;
A
#
# COMPACT_ATOMS: atom_id res chain seq x y z
N MET A 1 -17.24 -2.19 4.46
CA MET A 1 -15.83 -2.16 4.88
C MET A 1 -15.65 -3.07 6.08
N SER A 2 -14.60 -3.89 6.06
CA SER A 2 -14.10 -4.55 7.27
C SER A 2 -13.82 -3.46 8.30
N ARG A 3 -14.33 -3.59 9.54
CA ARG A 3 -13.79 -2.83 10.67
C ARG A 3 -12.30 -3.14 10.68
N SER A 4 -11.42 -2.19 10.37
CA SER A 4 -9.99 -2.42 10.62
C SER A 4 -9.87 -2.77 12.09
N ALA A 5 -9.58 -4.04 12.38
CA ALA A 5 -9.39 -4.49 13.73
C ALA A 5 -8.16 -3.75 14.26
N LEU A 6 -8.23 -3.22 15.49
CA LEU A 6 -7.04 -2.64 16.09
C LEU A 6 -5.89 -3.65 16.02
N GLY A 7 -4.72 -3.20 15.56
CA GLY A 7 -3.53 -4.03 15.39
C GLY A 7 -3.37 -4.68 14.02
N HIS A 8 -4.19 -4.32 13.03
CA HIS A 8 -3.98 -4.75 11.64
C HIS A 8 -2.68 -4.16 11.07
N TRP A 9 -2.42 -2.86 11.29
CA TRP A 9 -1.17 -2.24 10.89
C TRP A 9 0.04 -2.88 11.58
N LEU A 10 -0.06 -3.13 12.88
CA LEU A 10 1.02 -3.77 13.65
C LEU A 10 1.45 -5.10 13.02
N ARG A 11 0.49 -5.92 12.62
CA ARG A 11 0.74 -7.20 11.94
C ARG A 11 1.42 -7.03 10.58
N ILE A 12 1.03 -6.03 9.80
CA ILE A 12 1.66 -5.69 8.52
C ILE A 12 3.11 -5.25 8.78
N ARG A 13 3.30 -4.26 9.66
CA ARG A 13 4.59 -3.67 10.02
C ARG A 13 5.60 -4.72 10.48
N ASP A 14 5.22 -5.54 11.46
CA ASP A 14 6.11 -6.54 12.05
C ASP A 14 6.54 -7.61 11.02
N SER A 15 5.83 -7.74 9.90
CA SER A 15 6.20 -8.66 8.82
C SER A 15 7.12 -8.07 7.76
N LEU A 16 7.37 -6.75 7.75
CA LEU A 16 8.19 -6.07 6.73
C LEU A 16 9.67 -6.49 6.76
N GLU A 17 10.18 -6.80 7.96
CA GLU A 17 11.57 -7.21 8.16
C GLU A 17 11.82 -8.68 7.76
N GLY A 18 10.78 -9.51 7.71
CA GLY A 18 10.88 -10.93 7.38
C GLY A 18 11.05 -11.25 5.89
N TYR A 19 11.31 -10.25 5.04
CA TYR A 19 11.48 -10.45 3.60
C TYR A 19 12.85 -11.04 3.26
N GLU A 20 12.86 -12.26 2.72
CA GLU A 20 14.06 -13.01 2.31
C GLU A 20 14.19 -13.07 0.77
N PRO A 21 14.68 -12.01 0.09
CA PRO A 21 14.72 -11.95 -1.37
C PRO A 21 15.57 -13.08 -1.98
N GLU A 22 16.66 -13.51 -1.34
CA GLU A 22 17.54 -14.58 -1.83
C GLU A 22 16.82 -15.94 -1.85
N LYS A 23 15.98 -16.21 -0.85
CA LYS A 23 15.14 -17.41 -0.82
C LYS A 23 14.12 -17.35 -1.94
N LEU A 24 13.47 -16.20 -2.13
CA LEU A 24 12.49 -16.02 -3.19
C LEU A 24 13.11 -16.18 -4.58
N ILE A 25 14.31 -15.63 -4.81
CA ILE A 25 15.09 -15.84 -6.05
C ILE A 25 15.27 -17.32 -6.34
N ARG A 26 15.73 -18.10 -5.35
CA ARG A 26 15.95 -19.56 -5.53
C ARG A 26 14.66 -20.26 -5.94
N LEU A 27 13.56 -20.01 -5.22
CA LEU A 27 12.26 -20.62 -5.49
C LEU A 27 11.71 -20.25 -6.87
N LEU A 28 11.82 -18.97 -7.26
CA LEU A 28 11.40 -18.50 -8.58
C LEU A 28 12.25 -19.12 -9.69
N ARG A 29 13.58 -19.20 -9.51
CA ARG A 29 14.51 -19.79 -10.48
C ARG A 29 14.25 -21.28 -10.66
N GLU A 30 14.10 -22.03 -9.56
CA GLU A 30 13.76 -23.46 -9.57
C GLU A 30 12.46 -23.73 -10.33
N TYR A 31 11.47 -22.84 -10.22
CA TYR A 31 10.22 -22.95 -10.95
C TYR A 31 10.34 -22.54 -12.43
N LEU A 32 10.98 -21.40 -12.71
CA LEU A 32 10.98 -20.76 -14.03
C LEU A 32 12.00 -21.33 -15.01
N ALA A 33 13.23 -21.63 -14.56
CA ALA A 33 14.33 -22.03 -15.45
C ALA A 33 14.02 -23.29 -16.29
N PRO A 34 13.39 -24.36 -15.76
CA PRO A 34 13.01 -25.52 -16.56
C PRO A 34 11.88 -25.24 -17.57
N ARG A 35 11.12 -24.16 -17.37
CA ARG A 35 9.91 -23.81 -18.15
C ARG A 35 10.16 -22.74 -19.21
N VAL A 36 11.21 -21.94 -19.03
CA VAL A 36 11.62 -20.89 -19.97
C VAL A 36 13.09 -21.05 -20.33
N PRO A 37 13.44 -22.05 -21.18
CA PRO A 37 14.82 -22.28 -21.58
C PRO A 37 15.39 -21.14 -22.44
N PRO A 38 16.71 -20.87 -22.40
CA PRO A 38 17.33 -19.82 -23.21
C PRO A 38 17.02 -19.97 -24.70
N GLY A 39 16.69 -18.85 -25.38
CA GLY A 39 16.34 -18.87 -26.80
C GLY A 39 14.91 -19.34 -27.10
N THR A 40 14.02 -19.35 -26.11
CA THR A 40 12.64 -19.85 -26.24
C THR A 40 11.79 -19.16 -27.30
N ARG A 41 11.01 -20.00 -27.99
CA ARG A 41 9.75 -19.65 -28.67
C ARG A 41 8.81 -18.92 -27.70
N LYS A 42 8.02 -17.97 -28.22
CA LYS A 42 6.97 -17.25 -27.49
C LYS A 42 6.08 -18.22 -26.69
N LEU A 43 5.92 -17.98 -25.39
CA LEU A 43 5.01 -18.72 -24.52
C LEU A 43 3.55 -18.54 -24.98
N THR A 44 2.73 -19.58 -24.81
CA THR A 44 1.27 -19.47 -25.04
C THR A 44 0.59 -18.74 -23.89
N ASP A 45 -0.61 -18.20 -24.12
CA ASP A 45 -1.41 -17.55 -23.07
C ASP A 45 -1.66 -18.50 -21.88
N GLU A 46 -2.00 -19.76 -22.15
CA GLU A 46 -2.20 -20.78 -21.13
C GLU A 46 -0.95 -21.06 -20.29
N GLN A 47 0.24 -21.07 -20.91
CA GLN A 47 1.51 -21.22 -20.20
C GLN A 47 1.76 -20.01 -19.29
N HIS A 48 1.55 -18.79 -19.80
CA HIS A 48 1.67 -17.58 -19.00
C HIS A 48 0.73 -17.60 -17.79
N ASP A 49 -0.55 -17.90 -17.98
CA ASP A 49 -1.55 -17.90 -16.91
C ASP A 49 -1.25 -18.96 -15.86
N THR A 50 -0.86 -20.16 -16.30
CA THR A 50 -0.49 -21.26 -15.40
C THR A 50 0.72 -20.89 -14.56
N MET A 51 1.72 -20.27 -15.18
CA MET A 51 2.93 -19.82 -14.49
C MET A 51 2.63 -18.67 -13.51
N ALA A 52 1.88 -17.66 -13.93
CA ALA A 52 1.49 -16.52 -13.08
C ALA A 52 0.73 -17.01 -11.84
N LYS A 53 -0.26 -17.90 -12.00
CA LYS A 53 -1.01 -18.49 -10.88
C LYS A 53 -0.11 -19.28 -9.92
N HIS A 54 0.91 -19.97 -10.44
CA HIS A 54 1.85 -20.68 -9.57
C HIS A 54 2.75 -19.71 -8.80
N ILE A 55 3.27 -18.67 -9.46
CA ILE A 55 4.08 -17.63 -8.82
C ILE A 55 3.25 -16.90 -7.75
N GLN A 56 2.01 -16.52 -8.03
CA GLN A 56 1.13 -15.90 -7.04
C GLN A 56 0.96 -16.77 -5.78
N ARG A 57 0.77 -18.10 -5.95
CA ARG A 57 0.72 -19.04 -4.82
C ARG A 57 2.05 -19.10 -4.06
N LEU A 58 3.16 -19.16 -4.78
CA LEU A 58 4.50 -19.17 -4.19
C LEU A 58 4.75 -17.90 -3.37
N LEU A 59 4.37 -16.73 -3.89
CA LEU A 59 4.46 -15.46 -3.16
C LEU A 59 3.57 -15.46 -1.92
N HIS A 60 2.31 -15.89 -2.03
CA HIS A 60 1.40 -15.96 -0.88
C HIS A 60 1.88 -16.92 0.23
N GLN A 61 2.60 -17.98 -0.13
CA GLN A 61 3.15 -18.96 0.83
C GLN A 61 4.46 -18.51 1.47
N ASN A 62 5.22 -17.63 0.82
CA ASN A 62 6.58 -17.26 1.25
C ASN A 62 6.70 -15.81 1.72
N LEU A 63 5.73 -14.96 1.41
CA LEU A 63 5.68 -13.57 1.88
C LEU A 63 4.70 -13.44 3.06
N GLY A 64 5.02 -12.55 3.98
CA GLY A 64 4.23 -12.30 5.18
C GLY A 64 3.00 -11.42 4.96
N PRO A 65 2.31 -11.05 6.05
CA PRO A 65 1.17 -10.12 6.08
C PRO A 65 1.32 -8.87 5.23
N TRP A 66 2.52 -8.28 5.14
CA TRP A 66 2.77 -7.09 4.31
C TRP A 66 2.41 -7.29 2.83
N TYR A 67 2.41 -8.53 2.35
CA TYR A 67 1.99 -8.88 0.99
C TYR A 67 0.55 -9.42 0.96
N THR A 68 0.16 -10.25 1.94
CA THR A 68 -1.10 -10.98 1.91
C THR A 68 -2.30 -10.21 2.46
N GLU A 69 -2.07 -9.15 3.22
CA GLU A 69 -3.13 -8.37 3.89
C GLU A 69 -3.25 -6.93 3.36
N THR A 70 -2.26 -6.45 2.59
CA THR A 70 -2.23 -5.08 2.05
C THR A 70 -2.89 -4.95 0.68
N GLY A 71 -3.15 -6.06 -0.02
CA GLY A 71 -3.61 -6.01 -1.40
C GLY A 71 -2.56 -5.53 -2.41
N LEU A 72 -1.31 -5.28 -1.98
CA LEU A 72 -0.17 -4.92 -2.83
C LEU A 72 0.43 -6.12 -3.56
N TYR A 73 -0.43 -6.90 -4.19
CA TYR A 73 0.01 -8.10 -4.90
C TYR A 73 0.88 -7.72 -6.10
N LEU A 74 1.95 -8.50 -6.32
CA LEU A 74 2.71 -8.45 -7.56
C LEU A 74 1.76 -8.60 -8.75
N GLY A 75 1.88 -7.71 -9.74
CA GLY A 75 0.91 -7.59 -10.82
C GLY A 75 0.02 -6.35 -10.72
N ASN A 76 0.03 -5.67 -9.57
CA ASN A 76 -0.54 -4.35 -9.43
C ASN A 76 0.35 -3.34 -10.18
N GLU A 77 -0.16 -2.75 -11.26
CA GLU A 77 0.62 -1.79 -12.05
C GLU A 77 0.79 -0.46 -11.30
N SER A 78 -0.25 -0.05 -10.56
CA SER A 78 -0.23 1.15 -9.71
C SER A 78 0.85 1.07 -8.62
N PHE A 79 1.24 -0.12 -8.18
CA PHE A 79 2.33 -0.32 -7.21
C PHE A 79 3.47 -1.17 -7.78
N GLY A 80 4.62 -0.54 -7.99
CA GLY A 80 5.81 -1.25 -8.49
C GLY A 80 5.80 -1.49 -10.01
N GLY A 81 4.82 -0.98 -10.76
CA GLY A 81 4.87 -0.92 -12.23
C GLY A 81 4.98 -2.28 -12.91
N TYR A 82 4.53 -3.34 -12.24
CA TYR A 82 4.60 -4.72 -12.73
C TYR A 82 3.22 -5.24 -13.06
N CYS A 83 2.98 -5.57 -14.33
CA CYS A 83 1.71 -6.12 -14.80
C CYS A 83 1.91 -7.51 -15.39
N TRP A 84 1.09 -8.48 -14.99
CA TRP A 84 1.13 -9.84 -15.54
C TRP A 84 0.91 -9.88 -17.06
N CYS A 85 0.12 -8.96 -17.61
CA CYS A 85 -0.22 -8.91 -19.03
C CYS A 85 0.89 -8.32 -19.91
N HIS A 86 1.66 -7.35 -19.38
CA HIS A 86 2.59 -6.55 -20.18
C HIS A 86 4.07 -6.72 -19.78
N ARG A 87 4.36 -7.16 -18.54
CA ARG A 87 5.73 -7.30 -18.03
C ARG A 87 6.19 -8.75 -17.97
N PHE A 88 5.35 -9.66 -17.48
CA PHE A 88 5.71 -11.06 -17.28
C PHE A 88 5.99 -11.77 -18.61
N PHE A 89 7.27 -11.84 -19.01
CA PHE A 89 7.72 -12.40 -20.28
C PHE A 89 7.03 -11.80 -21.53
N ARG A 90 6.56 -10.55 -21.46
CA ARG A 90 5.80 -9.85 -22.54
C ARG A 90 6.26 -8.42 -22.82
N GLN A 91 7.40 -8.01 -22.26
CA GLN A 91 7.94 -6.66 -22.41
C GLN A 91 8.24 -6.29 -23.87
N LYS A 92 8.27 -4.99 -24.17
CA LYS A 92 8.64 -4.46 -25.49
C LYS A 92 9.82 -3.47 -25.39
N PRO A 93 10.83 -3.55 -26.28
CA PRO A 93 11.08 -4.65 -27.23
C PRO A 93 11.28 -5.95 -26.46
N THR A 94 10.76 -7.08 -26.95
CA THR A 94 10.84 -8.38 -26.25
C THR A 94 12.30 -8.69 -25.97
N PRO A 95 12.81 -8.45 -24.74
CA PRO A 95 14.15 -8.88 -24.43
C PRO A 95 14.11 -10.40 -24.52
N ASN A 96 15.23 -11.05 -24.80
CA ASN A 96 15.33 -12.49 -24.60
C ASN A 96 14.58 -12.86 -23.32
N MET A 97 13.81 -13.96 -23.37
CA MET A 97 12.95 -14.47 -22.30
C MET A 97 13.79 -14.96 -21.10
N ASP A 98 14.64 -14.09 -20.61
CA ASP A 98 15.61 -14.35 -19.57
C ASP A 98 14.85 -14.40 -18.26
N VAL A 99 14.98 -15.56 -17.63
CA VAL A 99 14.40 -15.88 -16.35
C VAL A 99 14.96 -14.96 -15.28
N GLU A 100 16.27 -14.71 -15.29
CA GLU A 100 16.92 -13.90 -14.27
C GLU A 100 16.45 -12.45 -14.33
N TYR A 101 16.38 -11.90 -15.54
CA TYR A 101 15.84 -10.56 -15.75
C TYR A 101 14.37 -10.43 -15.31
N ASN A 102 13.51 -11.42 -15.63
CA ASN A 102 12.12 -11.39 -15.16
C ASN A 102 12.03 -11.53 -13.64
N ILE A 103 12.88 -12.35 -13.02
CA ILE A 103 12.97 -12.46 -11.56
C ILE A 103 13.32 -11.12 -10.95
N GLN A 104 14.34 -10.43 -11.48
CA GLN A 104 14.75 -9.13 -10.97
C GLN A 104 13.61 -8.12 -11.02
N LEU A 105 12.85 -8.05 -12.12
CA LEU A 105 11.72 -7.14 -12.23
C LEU A 105 10.60 -7.42 -11.23
N MET A 106 10.37 -8.71 -10.91
CA MET A 106 9.39 -9.08 -9.89
C MET A 106 9.86 -8.61 -8.50
N LEU A 107 11.16 -8.78 -8.18
CA LEU A 107 11.73 -8.34 -6.91
C LEU A 107 11.75 -6.81 -6.79
N ASP A 108 12.10 -6.09 -7.86
CA ASP A 108 12.09 -4.63 -7.89
C ASP A 108 10.69 -4.06 -7.67
N ALA A 109 9.66 -4.74 -8.17
CA ALA A 109 8.27 -4.36 -7.94
C ALA A 109 7.85 -4.60 -6.48
N LEU A 110 8.17 -5.79 -5.94
CA LEU A 110 7.92 -6.14 -4.54
C LEU A 110 8.64 -5.17 -3.58
N GLU A 111 9.89 -4.81 -3.88
CA GLU A 111 10.68 -3.91 -3.05
C GLU A 111 10.12 -2.49 -3.08
N ARG A 112 9.63 -2.00 -4.24
CA ARG A 112 8.95 -0.70 -4.31
C ARG A 112 7.70 -0.65 -3.43
N SER A 113 6.88 -1.70 -3.46
CA SER A 113 5.73 -1.82 -2.56
C SER A 113 6.16 -1.83 -1.08
N ARG A 114 7.23 -2.57 -0.75
CA ARG A 114 7.76 -2.64 0.61
C ARG A 114 8.33 -1.31 1.10
N GLN A 115 9.05 -0.58 0.25
CA GLN A 115 9.58 0.76 0.55
C GLN A 115 8.48 1.76 0.85
N TRP A 116 7.36 1.70 0.12
CA TRP A 116 6.19 2.52 0.44
C TRP A 116 5.64 2.21 1.84
N LEU A 117 5.53 0.94 2.21
CA LEU A 117 5.09 0.55 3.55
C LEU A 117 6.05 1.04 4.65
N PHE A 118 7.37 1.00 4.43
CA PHE A 118 8.34 1.59 5.37
C PHE A 118 8.23 3.12 5.47
N LYS A 119 7.97 3.82 4.36
CA LYS A 119 7.72 5.28 4.39
C LYS A 119 6.48 5.60 5.21
N LEU A 120 5.41 4.82 5.03
CA LEU A 120 4.19 4.95 5.84
C LEU A 120 4.48 4.68 7.32
N ASP A 121 5.22 3.62 7.65
CA ASP A 121 5.55 3.29 9.04
C ASP A 121 6.33 4.40 9.74
N ALA A 122 7.39 4.88 9.09
CA ALA A 122 8.20 5.98 9.62
C ALA A 122 7.36 7.23 9.88
N HIS A 123 6.42 7.53 8.98
CA HIS A 123 5.46 8.63 9.14
C HIS A 123 4.49 8.37 10.31
N PHE A 124 3.91 7.17 10.41
CA PHE A 124 2.94 6.84 11.44
C PHE A 124 3.56 6.85 12.85
N GLU A 125 4.78 6.31 13.00
CA GLU A 125 5.51 6.35 14.28
C GLU A 125 5.92 7.78 14.66
N ALA A 126 6.29 8.62 13.69
CA ALA A 126 6.53 10.04 13.94
C ALA A 126 5.25 10.76 14.40
N LEU A 127 4.15 10.59 13.65
CA LEU A 127 2.85 11.16 14.01
C LEU A 127 2.42 10.70 15.40
N LYS A 128 2.52 9.40 15.70
CA LYS A 128 2.15 8.83 17.00
C LYS A 128 2.90 9.47 18.17
N ARG A 129 4.21 9.69 18.00
CA ARG A 129 5.08 10.30 19.01
C ARG A 129 4.75 11.77 19.21
N ASP A 130 4.48 12.48 18.12
CA ASP A 130 4.37 13.94 18.11
C ASP A 130 2.91 14.43 18.27
N LEU A 131 1.93 13.52 18.28
CA LEU A 131 0.50 13.85 18.41
C LEU A 131 0.18 14.40 19.82
N PRO A 132 -0.27 15.67 19.94
CA PRO A 132 -0.61 16.27 21.23
C PRO A 132 -1.77 15.56 21.92
N SER A 133 -1.67 15.36 23.23
CA SER A 133 -2.67 14.62 24.03
C SER A 133 -3.13 15.36 25.30
N GLY A 134 -2.74 16.62 25.47
CA GLY A 134 -3.20 17.45 26.57
C GLY A 134 -4.69 17.81 26.46
N PRO A 135 -5.38 18.05 27.58
CA PRO A 135 -6.82 18.33 27.61
C PRO A 135 -7.24 19.61 26.87
N ASP A 136 -6.32 20.56 26.66
CA ASP A 136 -6.58 21.83 25.96
C ASP A 136 -5.93 21.88 24.56
N ASP A 137 -5.34 20.78 24.08
CA ASP A 137 -4.58 20.74 22.83
C ASP A 137 -5.45 20.49 21.58
N HIS A 138 -6.77 20.64 21.68
CA HIS A 138 -7.70 20.24 20.60
C HIS A 138 -7.35 20.86 19.23
N ASP A 139 -7.01 22.14 19.19
CA ASP A 139 -6.64 22.83 17.94
C ASP A 139 -5.29 22.33 17.39
N ILE A 140 -4.30 22.16 18.26
CA ILE A 140 -2.95 21.69 17.88
C ILE A 140 -3.02 20.22 17.43
N ARG A 141 -3.83 19.41 18.11
CA ARG A 141 -4.10 18.01 17.76
C ARG A 141 -4.82 17.91 16.42
N THR A 142 -5.80 18.77 16.18
CA THR A 142 -6.50 18.84 14.88
C THR A 142 -5.52 19.19 13.75
N LEU A 143 -4.64 20.17 13.97
CA LEU A 143 -3.61 20.54 13.01
C LEU A 143 -2.65 19.38 12.73
N ALA A 144 -2.07 18.78 13.77
CA ALA A 144 -1.14 17.66 13.63
C ALA A 144 -1.79 16.44 12.92
N LEU A 145 -3.05 16.15 13.24
CA LEU A 145 -3.78 15.06 12.60
C LEU A 145 -4.10 15.39 11.13
N SER A 146 -4.45 16.63 10.82
CA SER A 146 -4.66 17.10 9.44
C SER A 146 -3.38 16.93 8.62
N GLU A 147 -2.24 17.38 9.14
CA GLU A 147 -0.93 17.19 8.50
C GLU A 147 -0.57 15.71 8.33
N GLY A 148 -0.90 14.88 9.32
CA GLY A 148 -0.77 13.43 9.27
C GLY A 148 -1.55 12.80 8.11
N ILE A 149 -2.80 13.21 7.94
CA ILE A 149 -3.67 12.78 6.83
C ILE A 149 -3.07 13.23 5.48
N VAL A 150 -2.72 14.52 5.35
CA VAL A 150 -2.14 15.08 4.11
C VAL A 150 -0.87 14.33 3.72
N THR A 151 0.02 14.08 4.67
CA THR A 151 1.29 13.37 4.41
C THR A 151 1.05 11.93 3.98
N THR A 152 0.12 11.21 4.62
CA THR A 152 -0.26 9.84 4.22
C THR A 152 -0.79 9.79 2.79
N MET A 153 -1.62 10.76 2.42
CA MET A 153 -2.17 10.89 1.06
C MET A 153 -1.05 11.17 0.04
N ASN A 154 -0.17 12.12 0.33
CA ASN A 154 0.95 12.47 -0.54
C ASN A 154 1.91 11.30 -0.76
N LEU A 155 2.26 10.55 0.30
CA LEU A 155 3.10 9.36 0.18
C LEU A 155 2.47 8.30 -0.73
N THR A 156 1.14 8.16 -0.67
CA THR A 156 0.41 7.24 -1.54
C THR A 156 0.37 7.75 -2.98
N MET A 157 0.06 9.03 -3.19
CA MET A 157 0.04 9.66 -4.51
C MET A 157 1.40 9.59 -5.22
N GLU A 158 2.49 9.82 -4.49
CA GLU A 158 3.87 9.67 -5.02
C GLU A 158 4.13 8.22 -5.43
N ALA A 159 3.76 7.25 -4.58
CA ALA A 159 4.02 5.84 -4.83
C ALA A 159 3.21 5.28 -6.00
N THR A 160 2.00 5.80 -6.23
CA THR A 160 1.10 5.30 -7.28
C THR A 160 1.05 6.15 -8.53
N GLY A 161 1.67 7.33 -8.55
CA GLY A 161 1.49 8.30 -9.63
C GLY A 161 0.04 8.74 -9.86
N CYS A 162 -0.83 8.55 -8.86
CA CYS A 162 -2.29 8.72 -8.98
C CYS A 162 -2.94 7.88 -10.10
N GLU A 163 -2.33 6.75 -10.49
CA GLU A 163 -2.87 5.85 -11.52
C GLU A 163 -4.18 5.15 -11.10
N GLU A 164 -4.60 4.14 -11.84
CA GLU A 164 -5.84 3.41 -11.56
C GLU A 164 -5.93 2.93 -10.11
N ALA A 165 -7.11 3.15 -9.50
CA ALA A 165 -7.45 2.72 -8.14
C ALA A 165 -6.56 3.29 -7.01
N TRP A 166 -5.75 4.32 -7.25
CA TRP A 166 -4.88 4.91 -6.21
C TRP A 166 -5.63 5.33 -4.94
N SER A 167 -6.84 5.87 -5.10
CA SER A 167 -7.67 6.34 -3.99
C SER A 167 -8.14 5.21 -3.06
N THR A 168 -8.22 3.97 -3.57
CA THR A 168 -8.50 2.79 -2.72
C THR A 168 -7.32 2.48 -1.79
N PHE A 169 -6.09 2.64 -2.28
CA PHE A 169 -4.89 2.45 -1.45
C PHE A 169 -4.71 3.60 -0.47
N ALA A 170 -5.10 4.81 -0.87
CA ALA A 170 -5.08 5.98 0.01
C ALA A 170 -6.07 5.80 1.18
N ASP A 171 -7.28 5.30 0.93
CA ASP A 171 -8.25 4.93 1.99
C ASP A 171 -7.70 3.87 2.95
N GLN A 172 -7.03 2.83 2.41
CA GLN A 172 -6.38 1.82 3.24
C GLN A 172 -5.22 2.38 4.07
N ALA A 173 -4.37 3.22 3.48
CA ALA A 173 -3.26 3.86 4.17
C ALA A 173 -3.76 4.78 5.30
N LEU A 174 -4.85 5.52 5.09
CA LEU A 174 -5.50 6.29 6.16
C LEU A 174 -6.07 5.39 7.26
N ALA A 175 -6.69 4.26 6.90
CA ALA A 175 -7.18 3.31 7.89
C ALA A 175 -6.03 2.72 8.74
N TRP A 176 -4.88 2.42 8.12
CA TRP A 176 -3.67 1.98 8.82
C TRP A 176 -3.07 3.08 9.69
N MET A 177 -3.04 4.33 9.21
CA MET A 177 -2.57 5.47 9.98
C MET A 177 -3.35 5.58 11.30
N PHE A 178 -4.68 5.60 11.23
CA PHE A 178 -5.54 5.68 12.41
C PHE A 178 -5.33 4.49 13.36
N ASP A 179 -5.21 3.28 12.82
CA ASP A 179 -4.89 2.09 13.62
C ASP A 179 -3.54 2.22 14.34
N ALA A 180 -2.49 2.67 13.64
CA ALA A 180 -1.13 2.81 14.17
C ALA A 180 -1.03 3.80 15.33
N ILE A 181 -1.74 4.94 15.21
CA ILE A 181 -1.81 5.97 16.26
C ILE A 181 -2.86 5.66 17.34
N GLY A 182 -3.55 4.52 17.25
CA GLY A 182 -4.52 4.07 18.26
C GLY A 182 -5.86 4.83 18.22
N LEU A 183 -6.17 5.52 17.13
CA LEU A 183 -7.40 6.28 16.95
C LEU A 183 -8.46 5.51 16.19
N ARG A 184 -9.71 5.70 16.60
CA ARG A 184 -10.88 5.13 15.94
C ARG A 184 -11.81 6.24 15.49
N PRO A 185 -11.75 6.66 14.21
CA PRO A 185 -12.69 7.62 13.65
C PRO A 185 -14.12 7.20 13.98
N GLY A 186 -14.91 8.10 14.55
CA GLY A 186 -16.32 7.84 14.80
C GLY A 186 -17.14 7.89 13.50
N TYR A 187 -18.45 7.79 13.65
CA TYR A 187 -19.36 7.71 12.51
C TYR A 187 -19.29 8.95 11.62
N GLN A 188 -19.19 10.15 12.21
CA GLN A 188 -19.15 11.41 11.46
C GLN A 188 -17.84 11.58 10.71
N ALA A 189 -16.70 11.36 11.37
CA ALA A 189 -15.39 11.34 10.72
C ALA A 189 -15.35 10.35 9.55
N GLY A 190 -15.85 9.12 9.75
CA GLY A 190 -15.92 8.12 8.69
C GLY A 190 -16.85 8.49 7.53
N LYS A 191 -17.92 9.26 7.78
CA LYS A 191 -18.79 9.80 6.72
C LYS A 191 -18.10 10.91 5.94
N LEU A 192 -17.36 11.79 6.61
CA LEU A 192 -16.59 12.86 5.98
C LEU A 192 -15.46 12.28 5.12
N MET A 193 -14.69 11.30 5.63
CA MET A 193 -13.64 10.63 4.85
C MET A 193 -14.18 10.09 3.52
N ARG A 194 -15.30 9.35 3.54
CA ARG A 194 -15.91 8.82 2.31
C ARG A 194 -16.38 9.89 1.34
N LYS A 195 -16.78 11.06 1.84
CA LYS A 195 -17.30 12.14 1.01
C LYS A 195 -16.18 13.01 0.44
N LEU A 196 -15.18 13.32 1.26
CA LEU A 196 -14.15 14.30 0.96
C LEU A 196 -12.92 13.70 0.27
N PHE A 197 -12.69 12.39 0.41
CA PHE A 197 -11.61 11.68 -0.28
C PHE A 197 -12.11 10.78 -1.42
N ALA A 198 -13.25 11.14 -2.02
CA ALA A 198 -13.82 10.44 -3.17
C ALA A 198 -13.13 10.85 -4.49
N PHE A 199 -11.81 10.64 -4.56
CA PHE A 199 -11.01 11.07 -5.71
C PHE A 199 -11.08 10.12 -6.90
N GLU A 200 -11.02 10.70 -8.10
CA GLU A 200 -10.99 9.98 -9.36
C GLU A 200 -9.62 9.36 -9.65
N SER A 201 -9.60 8.29 -10.44
CA SER A 201 -8.34 7.74 -10.96
C SER A 201 -7.68 8.70 -11.94
N TRP A 202 -6.35 8.65 -12.04
CA TRP A 202 -5.53 9.46 -12.95
C TRP A 202 -5.51 10.96 -12.65
N HIS A 203 -6.07 11.37 -11.50
CA HIS A 203 -6.14 12.77 -11.08
C HIS A 203 -5.72 12.90 -9.62
N SER A 204 -4.68 13.71 -9.40
CA SER A 204 -4.32 14.19 -8.06
C SER A 204 -5.27 15.31 -7.65
N PRO A 205 -5.80 15.32 -6.41
CA PRO A 205 -6.48 16.50 -5.89
C PRO A 205 -5.53 17.70 -5.83
N SER A 206 -6.10 18.90 -5.83
CA SER A 206 -5.31 20.10 -5.55
C SER A 206 -4.84 20.11 -4.09
N GLU A 207 -3.74 20.81 -3.81
CA GLU A 207 -3.22 20.94 -2.44
C GLU A 207 -4.26 21.58 -1.50
N GLU A 208 -4.99 22.58 -1.97
CA GLU A 208 -6.04 23.27 -1.21
C GLU A 208 -7.21 22.33 -0.88
N GLU A 209 -7.67 21.56 -1.86
CA GLU A 209 -8.74 20.58 -1.67
C GLU A 209 -8.34 19.49 -0.67
N LEU A 210 -7.12 18.97 -0.79
CA LEU A 210 -6.59 17.94 0.10
C LEU A 210 -6.47 18.47 1.54
N ARG A 211 -5.85 19.65 1.74
CA ARG A 211 -5.70 20.27 3.06
C ARG A 211 -7.05 20.58 3.70
N GLY A 212 -7.96 21.21 2.95
CA GLY A 212 -9.29 21.56 3.46
C GLY A 212 -10.16 20.33 3.77
N SER A 213 -9.93 19.21 3.08
CA SER A 213 -10.59 17.93 3.37
C SER A 213 -10.01 17.26 4.62
N ALA A 214 -8.68 17.25 4.74
CA ALA A 214 -7.96 16.71 5.88
C ALA A 214 -8.32 17.43 7.18
N GLU A 215 -8.40 18.76 7.15
CA GLU A 215 -8.76 19.58 8.31
C GLU A 215 -10.16 19.23 8.84
N LYS A 216 -11.16 19.13 7.95
CA LYS A 216 -12.54 18.78 8.32
C LYS A 216 -12.64 17.39 8.92
N VAL A 217 -11.88 16.42 8.37
CA VAL A 217 -11.84 15.06 8.91
C VAL A 217 -11.14 15.04 10.27
N ALA A 218 -10.00 15.70 10.40
CA ALA A 218 -9.24 15.77 11.64
C ALA A 218 -10.05 16.40 12.78
N ALA A 219 -10.74 17.51 12.50
CA ALA A 219 -11.60 18.17 13.48
C ALA A 219 -12.72 17.24 13.97
N ALA A 220 -13.37 16.52 13.05
CA ALA A 220 -14.41 15.55 13.41
C ALA A 220 -13.87 14.36 14.22
N VAL A 221 -12.65 13.90 13.95
CA VAL A 221 -12.02 12.84 14.77
C VAL A 221 -11.75 13.33 16.18
N VAL A 222 -11.16 14.52 16.33
CA VAL A 222 -10.82 15.10 17.64
C VAL A 222 -12.07 15.42 18.45
N GLU A 223 -13.14 15.91 17.80
CA GLU A 223 -14.45 16.11 18.43
C GLU A 223 -15.05 14.78 18.91
N ASP A 224 -15.04 13.73 18.09
CA ASP A 224 -15.51 12.39 18.46
C ASP A 224 -14.73 11.81 19.66
N GLU A 225 -13.43 12.09 19.78
CA GLU A 225 -12.62 11.68 20.93
C GLU A 225 -13.05 12.38 22.23
N GLY A 226 -13.26 13.70 22.20
CA GLY A 226 -13.68 14.48 23.38
C GLY A 226 -15.00 13.98 23.97
N HIS A 227 -15.95 13.59 23.12
CA HIS A 227 -17.23 13.02 23.54
C HIS A 227 -17.10 11.63 24.18
N ARG A 228 -16.07 10.84 23.86
CA ARG A 228 -15.86 9.51 24.45
C ARG A 228 -15.20 9.55 25.83
N HIS A 229 -14.45 10.59 26.14
CA HIS A 229 -13.74 10.74 27.42
C HIS A 229 -14.57 11.47 28.49
N SER A 230 -15.74 12.01 28.11
CA SER A 230 -16.67 12.75 28.99
C SER A 230 -17.84 11.90 29.49
N HIS A 231 -17.89 10.61 29.15
CA HIS A 231 -18.88 9.61 29.59
C HIS A 231 -18.21 8.44 30.29
#